data_AF-A0A9D4KQ71-F1
#
_entry.id   AF-A0A9D4KQ71-F1
#
_cell.length_a   1.000
_cell.length_b   1.000
_cell.length_c   1.000
_cell.angle_alpha   90.00
_cell.angle_beta   90.00
_cell.angle_gamma   90.00
#
_symmetry.space_group_name_H-M   'P 1'
#
loop_
_entity.id
_entity.type
_entity.pdbx_description
1 polymer ?
#
loop_
_entity_poly.entity_id
_entity_poly.type
_entity_poly.pdbx_seq_one_letter_code
_entity_poly.pdbx_strand_id
1 'polypeptide(L)' 'MRLAVLEVSASPKRNPKYVDEDGCQLVGLIKADIDPQGYVYSKILVKLMFGGTELRIQVTDV' A
#
# COMPACT_ATOMS: atom_id res chain seq x y z
N MET A 1 -20.29 -3.11 1.56
CA MET A 1 -18.85 -3.08 1.24
C MET A 1 -18.18 -2.05 2.13
N ARG A 2 -17.03 -2.37 2.71
CA ARG A 2 -16.19 -1.39 3.42
C ARG A 2 -14.92 -1.17 2.60
N LEU A 3 -14.58 0.08 2.37
CA LEU A 3 -13.33 0.46 1.75
C LEU A 3 -12.22 0.36 2.81
N ALA A 4 -11.23 -0.49 2.58
CA ALA A 4 -9.97 -0.44 3.31
C ALA A 4 -9.00 0.49 2.58
N VAL A 5 -8.32 1.32 3.36
CA VAL A 5 -7.27 2.20 2.86
C VAL A 5 -5.96 1.76 3.48
N LEU A 6 -5.00 1.42 2.63
CA LEU A 6 -3.64 1.11 3.01
C LEU A 6 -2.74 2.27 2.58
N GLU A 7 -2.02 2.83 3.53
CA GLU A 7 -1.06 3.90 3.29
C GLU A 7 0.30 3.32 2.93
N VAL A 8 0.92 3.83 1.86
CA VAL A 8 2.27 3.45 1.43
C VAL A 8 3.19 4.62 1.68
N SER A 9 4.17 4.41 2.55
CA SER A 9 5.17 5.42 2.91
C SER A 9 6.57 4.98 2.50
N ALA A 10 7.40 5.93 2.06
CA ALA A 10 8.80 5.73 1.75
C ALA A 10 9.67 6.38 2.82
N SER A 11 10.81 5.76 3.16
CA SER A 11 11.77 6.28 4.12
C SER A 11 13.18 6.26 3.51
N PRO A 12 14.03 7.26 3.80
CA PRO A 12 15.45 7.20 3.45
C PRO A 12 16.24 6.23 4.36
N LYS A 13 15.65 5.79 5.47
CA LYS A 13 16.27 4.81 6.36
C LYS A 13 16.27 3.44 5.70
N ARG A 14 17.41 2.74 5.74
CA ARG A 14 17.56 1.41 5.11
C ARG A 14 16.60 0.35 5.67
N ASN A 15 16.14 0.51 6.92
CA ASN A 15 15.23 -0.43 7.57
C ASN A 15 14.30 0.34 8.54
N PRO A 16 13.26 1.02 8.01
CA PRO A 16 12.29 1.71 8.85
C PRO A 16 11.41 0.70 9.57
N LYS A 17 11.03 0.99 10.82
CA LYS A 17 10.14 0.10 11.59
C LYS A 17 8.69 0.56 11.59
N TYR A 18 8.48 1.87 11.57
CA TYR A 18 7.16 2.49 11.64
C TYR A 18 7.03 3.61 10.61
N VAL A 19 5.80 3.90 10.22
CA VAL A 19 5.49 4.92 9.19
C VAL A 19 5.55 6.35 9.71
N ASP A 20 5.57 6.53 11.03
CA ASP A 20 5.68 7.81 11.74
C ASP A 20 7.11 8.14 12.17
N GLU A 21 8.10 7.31 11.81
CA GLU A 21 9.51 7.63 12.03
C GLU A 21 9.94 8.85 11.20
N ASP A 22 10.85 9.67 11.75
CA ASP A 22 11.40 10.85 11.06
C ASP A 22 11.93 10.50 9.66
N GLY A 23 11.51 11.29 8.67
CA GLY A 23 11.89 11.12 7.27
C GLY A 23 11.00 10.15 6.47
N CYS A 24 10.03 9.48 7.10
CA CYS A 24 8.98 8.78 6.37
C CYS A 24 8.04 9.77 5.67
N GLN A 25 7.73 9.52 4.40
CA GLN A 25 6.81 10.33 3.60
C GLN A 25 5.77 9.45 2.93
N LEU A 26 4.50 9.86 3.01
CA LEU A 26 3.42 9.20 2.28
C LEU A 26 3.65 9.34 0.77
N VAL A 27 3.74 8.23 0.06
CA VAL A 27 3.94 8.20 -1.41
C VAL A 27 2.71 7.73 -2.16
N GLY A 28 1.74 7.11 -1.48
CA GLY A 28 0.51 6.68 -2.13
C GLY A 28 -0.50 6.04 -1.19
N LEU A 29 -1.71 5.88 -1.70
CA LEU A 29 -2.82 5.22 -1.02
C LEU A 29 -3.33 4.09 -1.90
N ILE A 30 -3.51 2.91 -1.30
CA ILE A 30 -4.15 1.76 -1.90
C ILE A 30 -5.55 1.66 -1.32
N LYS A 31 -6.56 1.73 -2.18
CA LYS A 31 -7.96 1.55 -1.81
C LYS A 31 -8.40 0.18 -2.27
N ALA A 32 -8.89 -0.63 -1.35
CA ALA A 32 -9.37 -1.97 -1.63
C ALA A 32 -10.77 -2.15 -1.03
N ASP A 33 -11.69 -2.68 -1.81
CA ASP A 33 -12.99 -3.08 -1.31
C ASP A 33 -12.85 -4.42 -0.58
N ILE A 34 -13.11 -4.42 0.73
CA ILE A 34 -13.10 -5.64 1.53
C ILE A 34 -14.53 -5.96 1.93
N ASP A 35 -14.98 -7.19 1.67
CA ASP A 35 -16.26 -7.69 2.19
C ASP A 35 -16.10 -8.06 3.68
N PRO A 36 -16.78 -7.34 4.60
CA PRO A 36 -16.67 -7.60 6.03
C PRO A 36 -17.36 -8.90 6.48
N GLN A 37 -18.10 -9.61 5.62
CA GLN A 37 -18.85 -10.81 6.03
C GLN A 37 -18.00 -12.08 6.20
N GLY A 38 -16.67 -12.01 6.07
CA GLY A 38 -15.76 -13.02 6.64
C GLY A 38 -15.65 -14.35 5.89
N TYR A 39 -16.37 -14.55 4.79
CA TYR A 39 -16.31 -15.79 3.99
C TYR A 39 -15.45 -15.71 2.74
N VAL A 40 -14.99 -14.51 2.36
CA VAL A 40 -14.19 -14.31 1.14
C VAL A 40 -12.89 -13.61 1.52
N TYR A 41 -11.80 -14.37 1.51
CA TYR A 41 -10.45 -13.79 1.53
C TYR A 41 -10.30 -12.91 0.29
N SER A 42 -10.51 -11.61 0.43
CA SER A 42 -10.25 -10.66 -0.65
C SER A 42 -8.74 -10.56 -0.82
N LYS A 43 -8.22 -11.04 -1.94
CA LYS A 43 -6.80 -10.96 -2.27
C LYS A 43 -6.60 -9.76 -3.19
N ILE A 44 -5.77 -8.83 -2.75
CA ILE A 44 -5.30 -7.75 -3.61
C ILE A 44 -3.85 -8.02 -3.98
N LEU A 45 -3.53 -7.93 -5.26
CA LEU A 45 -2.15 -7.91 -5.74
C LEU A 45 -1.69 -6.45 -5.79
N VAL A 46 -0.65 -6.14 -5.01
CA VAL A 46 0.01 -4.83 -5.06
C VAL A 46 1.33 -4.99 -5.79
N LYS A 47 1.46 -4.33 -6.94
CA LYS A 47 2.70 -4.28 -7.72
C LYS A 47 3.35 -2.90 -7.56
N LEU A 48 4.56 -2.89 -7.05
CA LEU A 48 5.44 -1.71 -6.95
C LEU A 48 6.46 -1.77 -8.08
N MET A 49 6.51 -0.74 -8.93
CA MET A 49 7.45 -0.64 -10.04
C MET A 49 8.31 0.60 -9.89
N PHE A 50 9.62 0.42 -9.92
CA PHE A 50 10.60 1.49 -9.82
C PHE A 50 11.18 1.75 -11.22
N GLY A 51 10.80 2.87 -11.83
CA GLY A 51 11.58 3.51 -12.88
C GLY A 51 12.68 4.33 -12.23
N GLY A 52 13.81 4.58 -12.91
CA GLY A 52 14.99 5.22 -12.29
C GLY A 52 14.71 6.47 -11.45
N THR A 53 13.65 7.23 -11.76
CA THR A 53 13.16 8.39 -10.99
C THR A 53 11.70 8.30 -10.56
N GLU A 54 11.00 7.20 -10.86
CA GLU A 54 9.54 7.09 -10.72
C GLU A 54 9.15 5.87 -9.89
N LEU A 55 8.20 6.03 -8.95
CA LEU A 55 7.52 4.91 -8.31
C LEU A 55 6.09 4.82 -8.86
N ARG A 56 5.74 3.65 -9.40
CA ARG A 56 4.36 3.34 -9.81
C ARG A 56 3.81 2.23 -8.95
N ILE A 57 2.62 2.45 -8.40
CA ILE A 57 1.88 1.50 -7.58
C ILE A 57 0.64 1.07 -8.37
N GLN A 58 0.53 -0.22 -8.66
CA GLN A 58 -0.63 -0.81 -9.31
C GLN A 58 -1.30 -1.80 -8.37
N VAL A 59 -2.62 -1.73 -8.30
CA VAL A 59 -3.46 -2.59 -7.46
C VAL A 59 -4.38 -3.37 -8.39
N THR A 60 -4.56 -4.65 -8.12
CA THR A 60 -5.44 -5.52 -8.92
C THR A 60 -6.13 -6.51 -7.99
N ASP A 61 -7.44 -6.61 -8.12
CA ASP A 61 -8.25 -7.61 -7.42
C ASP A 61 -7.96 -9.00 -8.02
N VAL A 62 -7.84 -10.02 -7.16
CA VAL A 62 -7.50 -11.41 -7.55
C VAL A 62 -8.61 -12.38 -7.18
#